data_AF-A0A936IH04-F1
#
_entry.id   AF-A0A936IH04-F1
#
_cell.length_a   1.000
_cell.length_b   1.000
_cell.length_c   1.000
_cell.angle_alpha   90.00
_cell.angle_beta   90.00
_cell.angle_gamma   90.00
#
_symmetry.space_group_name_H-M   'P 1'
#
loop_
_entity.id
_entity.type
_entity.pdbx_description
1 polymer ?
#
loop_
_entity_poly.entity_id
_entity_poly.type
_entity_poly.pdbx_seq_one_letter_code
_entity_poly.pdbx_strand_id
1 'polypeptide(L)'
;MRRFRFSLQTLLELRESRELEARRRVAAQNAAIAQLDHLDRLTASEIARQQATLLAAQHSGSLEPLALQRGHAWIAHLRKTMAQRSAQRDALKTELSALQAAWHAARRDARAVQKLRERRYSRHLKDRQRYDQAVADDLARQLPLFEPV
;
A
#
# COMPACT_ATOMS: atom_id res chain seq x y z
N MET A 1 -36.80 17.64 11.31
CA MET A 1 -35.68 17.88 10.37
C MET A 1 -35.12 16.57 9.83
N ARG A 2 -35.01 16.39 8.51
CA ARG A 2 -34.48 15.16 7.89
C ARG A 2 -32.95 15.18 7.83
N ARG A 3 -32.30 14.11 8.29
CA ARG A 3 -30.82 13.93 8.23
C ARG A 3 -30.37 13.67 6.78
N PHE A 4 -29.16 14.13 6.43
CA PHE A 4 -28.55 13.83 5.12
C PHE A 4 -28.39 12.31 4.95
N ARG A 5 -28.82 11.79 3.80
CA ARG A 5 -28.59 10.39 3.39
C ARG A 5 -27.98 10.37 2.00
N PHE A 6 -26.84 9.72 1.86
CA PHE A 6 -26.16 9.57 0.58
C PHE A 6 -26.63 8.28 -0.11
N SER A 7 -27.28 8.40 -1.26
CA SER A 7 -27.88 7.26 -1.96
C SER A 7 -26.86 6.22 -2.45
N LEU A 8 -25.57 6.59 -2.55
CA LEU A 8 -24.48 5.71 -2.98
C LEU A 8 -23.56 5.30 -1.82
N GLN A 9 -24.06 5.31 -0.58
CA GLN A 9 -23.27 4.96 0.60
C GLN A 9 -22.72 3.53 0.52
N THR A 10 -23.57 2.55 0.18
CA THR A 10 -23.15 1.15 0.01
C THR A 10 -22.10 0.99 -1.09
N LEU A 11 -22.23 1.74 -2.19
CA LEU A 11 -21.25 1.72 -3.27
C LEU A 11 -19.91 2.30 -2.82
N LEU A 12 -19.93 3.39 -2.02
CA LEU A 12 -18.72 3.98 -1.45
C LEU A 12 -17.99 2.95 -0.57
N GLU A 13 -18.70 2.31 0.36
CA GLU A 13 -18.15 1.31 1.26
C GLU A 13 -17.54 0.12 0.50
N LEU A 14 -18.22 -0.36 -0.55
CA LEU A 14 -17.70 -1.41 -1.41
C LEU A 14 -16.40 -0.98 -2.11
N ARG A 15 -16.33 0.25 -2.62
CA ARG A 15 -15.14 0.77 -3.31
C ARG A 15 -13.97 0.98 -2.36
N GLU A 16 -14.22 1.47 -1.16
CA GLU A 16 -13.22 1.60 -0.09
C GLU A 16 -12.68 0.23 0.34
N SER A 17 -13.56 -0.78 0.49
CA SER A 17 -13.14 -2.16 0.78
C SER A 17 -12.24 -2.73 -0.32
N ARG A 18 -12.57 -2.49 -1.59
CA ARG A 18 -11.75 -2.92 -2.74
C ARG A 18 -10.40 -2.20 -2.80
N GLU A 19 -10.36 -0.90 -2.49
CA GLU A 19 -9.09 -0.16 -2.39
C GLU A 19 -8.19 -0.77 -1.30
N LEU A 20 -8.78 -1.05 -0.13
CA LEU A 20 -8.06 -1.63 1.00
C LEU A 20 -7.53 -3.03 0.70
N GLU A 21 -8.33 -3.87 0.03
CA GLU A 21 -7.89 -5.19 -0.42
C GLU A 21 -6.74 -5.09 -1.43
N ALA A 22 -6.85 -4.22 -2.44
CA ALA A 22 -5.78 -4.00 -3.42
C ALA A 22 -4.49 -3.51 -2.75
N ARG A 23 -4.61 -2.60 -1.77
CA ARG A 23 -3.46 -2.14 -0.97
C ARG A 23 -2.81 -3.29 -0.18
N ARG A 24 -3.62 -4.18 0.41
CA ARG A 24 -3.10 -5.36 1.13
C ARG A 24 -2.32 -6.29 0.21
N ARG A 25 -2.81 -6.52 -1.01
CA ARG A 25 -2.11 -7.33 -2.02
C ARG A 25 -0.76 -6.73 -2.39
N VAL A 26 -0.69 -5.41 -2.64
CA VAL A 26 0.58 -4.70 -2.86
C VAL A 26 1.54 -4.86 -1.68
N ALA A 27 1.04 -4.72 -0.45
CA ALA A 27 1.85 -4.87 0.76
C ALA A 27 2.40 -6.30 0.92
N ALA A 28 1.58 -7.32 0.66
CA ALA A 28 1.99 -8.72 0.70
C ALA A 28 3.10 -9.01 -0.33
N GLN A 29 2.96 -8.49 -1.56
CA GLN A 29 3.97 -8.65 -2.60
C GLN A 29 5.31 -7.98 -2.21
N ASN A 30 5.25 -6.76 -1.67
CA ASN A 30 6.44 -6.08 -1.17
C ASN A 30 7.12 -6.84 -0.02
N ALA A 31 6.33 -7.46 0.87
CA ALA A 31 6.87 -8.28 1.95
C ALA A 31 7.60 -9.52 1.41
N ALA A 32 7.05 -10.18 0.40
CA ALA A 32 7.70 -11.32 -0.27
C ALA A 32 9.03 -10.92 -0.92
N ILE A 33 9.08 -9.77 -1.60
CA ILE A 33 10.33 -9.21 -2.17
C ILE A 33 11.34 -8.92 -1.05
N ALA A 34 10.91 -8.26 0.02
CA ALA A 34 11.79 -7.94 1.15
C ALA A 34 12.36 -9.19 1.84
N GLN A 35 11.58 -10.29 1.89
CA GLN A 35 12.05 -11.58 2.40
C GLN A 35 13.18 -12.15 1.53
N LEU A 36 13.03 -12.12 0.19
CA LEU A 36 14.10 -12.55 -0.72
C LEU A 36 15.37 -11.69 -0.56
N ASP A 37 15.21 -10.37 -0.46
CA ASP A 37 16.34 -9.46 -0.27
C ASP A 37 17.03 -9.67 1.09
N HIS A 38 16.29 -10.09 2.13
CA HIS A 38 16.87 -10.51 3.39
C HIS A 38 17.69 -11.80 3.26
N LEU A 39 17.14 -12.82 2.59
CA LEU A 39 17.84 -14.09 2.36
C LEU A 39 19.11 -13.92 1.51
N ASP A 40 19.07 -13.04 0.50
CA ASP A 40 20.25 -12.71 -0.31
C ASP A 40 21.34 -12.04 0.51
N ARG A 41 20.98 -11.13 1.44
CA ARG A 41 21.95 -10.52 2.37
C ARG A 41 22.61 -11.56 3.25
N LEU A 42 21.84 -12.49 3.84
CA LEU A 42 22.39 -13.59 4.64
C LEU A 42 23.34 -14.47 3.81
N THR A 43 22.96 -14.76 2.56
CA THR A 43 23.75 -15.59 1.65
C THR A 43 25.04 -14.89 1.25
N ALA A 44 25.01 -13.58 1.03
CA ALA A 44 26.19 -12.78 0.75
C ALA A 44 27.16 -12.75 1.95
N SER A 45 26.65 -12.60 3.17
CA SER A 45 27.45 -12.71 4.38
C SER A 45 28.09 -14.10 4.54
N GLU A 46 27.35 -15.15 4.20
CA GLU A 46 27.88 -16.53 4.20
C GLU A 46 29.02 -16.69 3.20
N ILE A 47 28.83 -16.22 1.96
CA ILE A 47 29.88 -16.25 0.93
C ILE A 47 31.14 -15.52 1.43
N ALA A 48 30.99 -14.31 1.99
CA ALA A 48 32.11 -13.54 2.51
C ALA A 48 32.85 -14.29 3.64
N ARG A 49 32.11 -14.94 4.55
CA ARG A 49 32.69 -15.75 5.64
C ARG A 49 33.48 -16.95 5.10
N GLN A 50 32.92 -17.67 4.12
CA GLN A 50 33.59 -18.82 3.50
C GLN A 50 34.84 -18.40 2.74
N GLN A 51 34.77 -17.29 2.00
CA GLN A 51 35.94 -16.71 1.32
C GLN A 51 37.04 -16.31 2.31
N ALA A 52 36.69 -15.65 3.41
CA ALA A 52 37.66 -15.27 4.44
C ALA A 52 38.32 -16.51 5.07
N THR A 53 37.55 -17.58 5.29
CA THR A 53 38.07 -18.84 5.85
C THR A 53 39.07 -19.52 4.91
N LEU A 54 38.72 -19.60 3.62
CA LEU A 54 39.61 -20.15 2.59
C LEU A 54 40.90 -19.33 2.45
N LEU A 55 40.78 -18.00 2.45
CA LEU A 55 41.94 -17.11 2.41
C LEU A 55 42.82 -17.31 3.65
N ALA A 56 42.25 -17.36 4.86
CA ALA A 56 43.02 -17.58 6.08
C ALA A 56 43.78 -18.92 6.04
N ALA A 57 43.12 -20.00 5.62
CA ALA A 57 43.73 -21.32 5.48
C ALA A 57 44.87 -21.36 4.44
N GLN A 58 44.74 -20.56 3.37
CA GLN A 58 45.80 -20.39 2.39
C GLN A 58 47.03 -19.67 2.97
N HIS A 59 46.82 -18.62 3.76
CA HIS A 59 47.92 -17.86 4.39
C HIS A 59 48.63 -18.66 5.48
N SER A 60 47.94 -19.55 6.19
CA SER A 60 48.54 -20.42 7.21
C SER A 60 49.27 -21.65 6.65
N GLY A 61 49.28 -21.83 5.32
CA GLY A 61 49.88 -23.00 4.67
C GLY A 61 49.16 -24.33 4.97
N SER A 62 47.97 -24.28 5.56
CA SER A 62 47.18 -25.44 6.00
C SER A 62 46.08 -25.80 5.01
N LEU A 63 46.22 -25.39 3.74
CA LEU A 63 45.18 -25.53 2.73
C LEU A 63 45.26 -26.91 2.06
N GLU A 64 44.34 -27.79 2.45
CA GLU A 64 44.17 -29.10 1.83
C GLU A 64 43.37 -28.95 0.51
N PRO A 65 43.82 -29.53 -0.62
CA PRO A 65 43.19 -29.35 -1.93
C PRO A 65 41.69 -29.71 -1.99
N LEU A 66 41.24 -30.77 -1.32
CA LEU A 66 39.82 -31.14 -1.28
C LEU A 66 38.99 -30.16 -0.45
N ALA A 67 39.54 -29.59 0.63
CA ALA A 67 38.90 -28.52 1.39
C ALA A 67 38.68 -27.27 0.53
N LEU A 68 39.68 -26.89 -0.28
CA LEU A 68 39.59 -25.79 -1.23
C LEU A 68 38.49 -26.06 -2.28
N GLN A 69 38.51 -27.24 -2.91
CA GLN A 69 37.53 -27.63 -3.91
C GLN A 69 36.10 -27.60 -3.34
N ARG A 70 35.89 -28.15 -2.14
CA ARG A 70 34.59 -28.12 -1.43
C ARG A 70 34.13 -26.70 -1.15
N GLY A 71 35.02 -25.83 -0.68
CA GLY A 71 34.71 -24.42 -0.42
C GLY A 71 34.26 -23.68 -1.69
N HIS A 72 34.97 -23.87 -2.81
CA HIS A 72 34.57 -23.30 -4.10
C HIS A 72 33.23 -23.85 -4.59
N ALA A 73 33.00 -25.16 -4.50
CA ALA A 73 31.73 -25.78 -4.89
C ALA A 73 30.56 -25.24 -4.06
N TRP A 74 30.76 -25.06 -2.75
CA TRP A 74 29.76 -24.47 -1.86
C TRP A 74 29.46 -23.01 -2.21
N ILE A 75 30.49 -22.18 -2.43
CA ILE A 75 30.30 -20.78 -2.86
C ILE A 75 29.56 -20.72 -4.21
N ALA A 76 29.89 -21.60 -5.16
CA ALA A 76 29.22 -21.68 -6.45
C ALA A 76 27.74 -22.06 -6.29
N HIS A 77 27.43 -23.00 -5.39
CA HIS A 77 26.06 -23.36 -5.03
C HIS A 77 25.30 -22.14 -4.47
N LEU A 78 25.87 -21.42 -3.49
CA LEU A 78 25.24 -20.23 -2.91
C LEU A 78 24.97 -19.14 -3.95
N ARG A 79 25.92 -18.89 -4.86
CA ARG A 79 25.74 -17.94 -5.97
C ARG A 79 24.63 -18.36 -6.93
N LYS A 80 24.53 -19.66 -7.24
CA LYS A 80 23.43 -20.20 -8.04
C LYS A 80 22.08 -19.98 -7.35
N THR A 81 22.00 -20.20 -6.04
CA THR A 81 20.79 -19.94 -5.26
C THR A 81 20.39 -18.46 -5.27
N MET A 82 21.35 -17.54 -5.13
CA MET A 82 21.08 -16.10 -5.27
C MET A 82 20.57 -15.74 -6.68
N ALA A 83 21.14 -16.33 -7.74
CA ALA A 83 20.65 -16.12 -9.10
C ALA A 83 19.20 -16.59 -9.29
N GLN A 84 18.84 -17.74 -8.72
CA GLN A 84 17.46 -18.24 -8.73
C GLN A 84 16.50 -17.30 -7.99
N ARG A 85 16.90 -16.78 -6.82
CA ARG A 85 16.11 -15.79 -6.07
C ARG A 85 15.98 -14.47 -6.81
N SER A 86 17.02 -14.05 -7.55
CA SER A 86 16.93 -12.86 -8.41
C SER A 86 15.85 -13.02 -9.47
N ALA A 87 15.81 -14.17 -10.17
CA ALA A 87 14.77 -14.44 -11.15
C ALA A 87 13.36 -14.45 -10.51
N GLN A 88 13.22 -15.04 -9.33
CA GLN A 88 11.97 -15.01 -8.57
C GLN A 88 11.55 -13.57 -8.19
N ARG A 89 12.50 -12.76 -7.72
CA ARG A 89 12.26 -11.36 -7.39
C ARG A 89 11.81 -10.55 -8.61
N ASP A 90 12.39 -10.80 -9.78
CA ASP A 90 12.04 -10.09 -11.01
C ASP A 90 10.61 -10.45 -11.46
N ALA A 91 10.21 -11.72 -11.31
CA ALA A 91 8.81 -12.13 -11.48
C ALA A 91 7.88 -11.41 -10.49
N LEU A 92 8.23 -11.38 -9.19
CA LEU A 92 7.44 -10.70 -8.16
C LEU A 92 7.32 -9.19 -8.42
N LYS A 93 8.38 -8.53 -8.91
CA LYS A 93 8.38 -7.11 -9.30
C LYS A 93 7.48 -6.84 -10.51
N THR A 94 7.44 -7.76 -11.46
CA THR A 94 6.55 -7.67 -12.62
C THR A 94 5.09 -7.68 -12.16
N GLU A 95 4.72 -8.64 -11.30
CA GLU A 95 3.39 -8.71 -10.69
C GLU A 95 3.05 -7.51 -9.82
N LEU A 96 4.03 -6.98 -9.07
CA LEU A 96 3.87 -5.79 -8.24
C LEU A 96 3.40 -4.58 -9.07
N SER A 97 3.94 -4.39 -10.28
CA SER A 97 3.52 -3.29 -11.15
C SER A 97 2.03 -3.36 -11.52
N ALA A 98 1.52 -4.57 -11.80
CA ALA A 98 0.10 -4.80 -12.09
C ALA A 98 -0.78 -4.58 -10.86
N LEU A 99 -0.33 -5.05 -9.68
CA LEU A 99 -1.03 -4.82 -8.41
C LEU A 99 -1.09 -3.32 -8.05
N GLN A 100 -0.01 -2.58 -8.29
CA GLN A 100 0.02 -1.13 -8.08
C GLN A 100 -0.96 -0.41 -9.01
N ALA A 101 -0.98 -0.77 -10.29
CA ALA A 101 -1.95 -0.21 -11.24
C ALA A 101 -3.41 -0.47 -10.80
N ALA A 102 -3.70 -1.69 -10.34
CA ALA A 102 -5.02 -2.07 -9.81
C ALA A 102 -5.37 -1.28 -8.54
N TRP A 103 -4.44 -1.12 -7.61
CA TRP A 103 -4.65 -0.31 -6.41
C TRP A 103 -4.92 1.16 -6.75
N HIS A 104 -4.14 1.75 -7.67
CA HIS A 104 -4.37 3.12 -8.11
C HIS A 104 -5.73 3.30 -8.79
N ALA A 105 -6.17 2.32 -9.59
CA ALA A 105 -7.50 2.34 -10.19
C ALA A 105 -8.60 2.28 -9.11
N ALA A 106 -8.51 1.33 -8.17
CA ALA A 106 -9.47 1.21 -7.07
C ALA A 106 -9.55 2.49 -6.23
N ARG A 107 -8.39 3.12 -5.94
CA ARG A 107 -8.31 4.39 -5.21
C ARG A 107 -8.97 5.55 -5.97
N ARG A 108 -8.78 5.64 -7.29
CA ARG A 108 -9.46 6.65 -8.11
C ARG A 108 -10.98 6.48 -8.06
N ASP A 109 -11.46 5.24 -8.19
CA ASP A 109 -12.89 4.93 -8.15
C ASP A 109 -13.52 5.28 -6.80
N ALA A 110 -12.87 4.90 -5.69
CA ALA A 110 -13.32 5.26 -4.34
C ALA A 110 -13.35 6.78 -4.15
N ARG A 111 -12.30 7.48 -4.59
CA ARG A 111 -12.23 8.95 -4.52
C ARG A 111 -13.31 9.64 -5.33
N ALA A 112 -13.67 9.11 -6.50
CA ALA A 112 -14.74 9.68 -7.32
C ALA A 112 -16.09 9.67 -6.57
N VAL A 113 -16.46 8.54 -5.96
CA VAL A 113 -17.71 8.42 -5.19
C VAL A 113 -17.67 9.27 -3.93
N GLN A 114 -16.53 9.33 -3.24
CA GLN A 114 -16.34 10.18 -2.07
C GLN A 114 -16.53 11.66 -2.42
N LYS A 115 -15.98 12.12 -3.56
CA LYS A 115 -16.16 13.50 -4.03
C LYS A 115 -17.62 13.80 -4.38
N LEU A 116 -18.37 12.83 -4.91
CA LEU A 116 -19.81 12.98 -5.13
C LEU A 116 -20.58 13.13 -3.81
N ARG A 117 -20.21 12.37 -2.78
CA ARG A 117 -20.78 12.49 -1.43
C ARG A 117 -20.54 13.87 -0.85
N GLU A 118 -19.29 14.34 -0.88
CA GLU A 118 -18.90 15.67 -0.41
C GLU A 118 -19.72 16.77 -1.11
N ARG A 119 -19.82 16.71 -2.45
CA ARG A 119 -20.60 17.69 -3.24
C ARG A 119 -22.09 17.67 -2.87
N ARG A 120 -22.69 16.48 -2.74
CA ARG A 120 -24.11 16.35 -2.36
C ARG A 120 -24.36 16.84 -0.94
N TYR A 121 -23.44 16.57 -0.02
CA TYR A 121 -23.54 17.04 1.36
C TYR A 121 -23.48 18.57 1.42
N SER A 122 -22.53 19.20 0.72
CA SER A 122 -22.43 20.66 0.65
C SER A 122 -23.69 21.30 0.05
N ARG A 123 -24.31 20.66 -0.96
CA ARG A 123 -25.60 21.13 -1.51
C ARG A 123 -26.71 21.03 -0.47
N HIS A 124 -26.84 19.89 0.22
CA HIS A 124 -27.84 19.71 1.27
C HIS A 124 -27.72 20.76 2.39
N LEU A 125 -26.50 21.10 2.81
CA LEU A 125 -26.28 22.16 3.80
C LEU A 125 -26.75 23.53 3.30
N LYS A 126 -26.45 23.89 2.05
CA LYS A 126 -26.91 25.15 1.44
C LYS A 126 -28.43 25.21 1.34
N ASP A 127 -29.07 24.13 0.89
CA ASP A 127 -30.53 24.07 0.75
C ASP A 127 -31.21 24.18 2.12
N ARG A 128 -30.64 23.54 3.14
CA ARG A 128 -31.11 23.67 4.52
C ARG A 128 -30.97 25.09 5.04
N GLN A 129 -29.81 25.72 4.86
CA GLN A 129 -29.59 27.11 5.28
C GLN A 129 -30.59 28.06 4.61
N ARG A 130 -30.87 27.87 3.32
CA ARG A 130 -31.88 28.66 2.59
C ARG A 130 -33.28 28.46 3.14
N TYR A 131 -33.65 27.21 3.47
CA TYR A 131 -34.95 26.91 4.07
C TYR A 131 -35.07 27.53 5.47
N ASP A 132 -34.07 27.36 6.32
CA ASP A 132 -34.06 27.91 7.68
C ASP A 132 -34.13 29.46 7.64
N GLN A 133 -33.44 30.09 6.68
CA GLN A 133 -33.55 31.54 6.45
C GLN A 133 -34.95 31.97 5.99
N ALA A 134 -35.54 31.26 5.02
CA ALA A 134 -36.88 31.58 4.54
C ALA A 134 -37.94 31.46 5.65
N VAL A 135 -37.82 30.43 6.51
CA VAL A 135 -38.69 30.28 7.68
C VAL A 135 -38.49 31.43 8.67
N ALA A 136 -37.25 31.86 8.92
CA ALA A 136 -36.97 33.00 9.79
C ALA A 136 -37.55 34.32 9.23
N ASP A 137 -37.39 34.56 7.93
CA ASP A 137 -37.93 35.74 7.25
C ASP A 137 -39.47 35.76 7.27
N ASP A 138 -40.11 34.61 7.06
CA ASP A 138 -41.57 34.48 7.13
C ASP A 138 -42.08 34.74 8.56
N LEU A 139 -41.40 34.21 9.58
CA LEU A 139 -41.73 34.50 10.99
C LEU A 139 -41.57 35.99 11.30
N ALA A 140 -40.49 36.63 10.82
CA ALA A 140 -40.26 38.06 11.01
C ALA A 140 -41.36 38.92 10.34
N ARG A 141 -41.87 38.52 9.17
CA ARG A 141 -42.98 39.19 8.48
C ARG A 141 -44.33 39.01 9.20
N GLN A 142 -44.54 37.87 9.86
CA GLN A 142 -45.75 37.57 10.62
C GLN A 142 -45.78 38.20 12.02
N LEU A 143 -44.69 38.83 12.45
CA LEU A 143 -44.60 39.68 13.64
C LEU A 143 -44.79 41.16 13.23
N PRO A 144 -46.02 41.69 13.05
CA PRO A 144 -46.19 43.13 12.96
C PRO A 144 -45.81 43.77 14.30
N LEU A 145 -44.90 44.75 14.22
CA LEU A 145 -44.69 45.88 15.14
C LEU A 145 -45.33 45.68 16.53
N PHE A 146 -44.60 45.08 17.47
CA PHE A 146 -44.75 45.49 18.86
C PHE A 146 -44.27 46.94 18.94
N GLU A 147 -45.19 47.89 18.74
CA GLU A 147 -44.93 49.29 19.07
C GLU A 147 -44.60 49.37 20.56
N PRO A 148 -43.42 49.89 20.95
CA PRO A 148 -43.16 50.23 22.33
C PRO A 148 -44.05 51.44 22.67
N VAL A 149 -44.89 51.26 23.70
CA VAL A 149 -45.69 52.30 24.36
C VAL A 149 -44.79 53.40 24.91
#